data_AF-A0A6L6Y8A9-F1
#
_entry.id   AF-A0A6L6Y8A9-F1
#
_cell.length_a   1.000
_cell.length_b   1.000
_cell.length_c   1.000
_cell.angle_alpha   90.00
_cell.angle_beta   90.00
_cell.angle_gamma   90.00
#
_symmetry.space_group_name_H-M   'P 1'
#
loop_
_entity.id
_entity.type
_entity.pdbx_description
1 polymer ?
#
loop_
_entity_poly.entity_id
_entity_poly.type
_entity_poly.pdbx_seq_one_letter_code
_entity_poly.pdbx_strand_id
1 'polypeptide(L)' 'MDEIIEQGLVTLDDAKREALFASAIELAIADVALLPLYHPINVWGLRKPLSYPGRSDEQTIAMEIGVAGGAGAQT' A
#
# COMPACT_ATOMS: atom_id res chain seq x y z
N MET A 1 11.41 -19.75 0.39
CA MET A 1 10.64 -18.49 0.39
C MET A 1 9.27 -18.71 1.01
N ASP A 2 8.48 -19.65 0.47
CA ASP A 2 7.13 -19.98 0.96
C ASP A 2 7.09 -20.27 2.47
N GLU A 3 7.98 -21.14 2.96
CA GLU A 3 8.05 -21.46 4.40
C GLU A 3 8.31 -20.22 5.29
N ILE A 4 9.16 -19.29 4.83
CA ILE A 4 9.46 -18.05 5.57
C ILE A 4 8.22 -17.15 5.63
N ILE A 5 7.47 -17.08 4.53
CA ILE A 5 6.23 -16.33 4.44
C ILE A 5 5.17 -16.94 5.37
N GLU A 6 4.98 -18.25 5.32
CA GLU A 6 4.03 -18.97 6.18
C GLU A 6 4.34 -18.76 7.67
N GLN A 7 5.61 -18.83 8.06
CA GLN A 7 6.05 -18.55 9.42
C GLN A 7 5.80 -17.08 9.82
N GLY A 8 6.08 -16.13 8.92
CA GLY A 8 5.82 -14.72 9.16
C GLY A 8 4.32 -14.41 9.38
N LEU A 9 3.44 -15.10 8.66
CA LEU A 9 1.99 -14.93 8.78
C LEU A 9 1.41 -15.36 10.13
N VAL A 10 2.03 -16.36 10.79
CA VAL A 10 1.57 -16.87 12.09
C VAL A 10 2.34 -16.28 13.28
N THR A 11 3.34 -15.43 13.04
CA THR A 11 4.17 -14.83 14.10
C THR A 11 3.49 -13.59 14.69
N LEU A 12 3.22 -13.62 16.00
CA LEU A 12 2.59 -12.50 16.74
C LEU A 12 3.57 -11.41 17.18
N ASP A 13 4.85 -11.75 17.30
CA ASP A 13 5.90 -10.80 17.70
C ASP A 13 6.30 -9.96 16.48
N ASP A 14 6.07 -8.65 16.55
CA ASP A 14 6.28 -7.75 15.42
C ASP A 14 7.73 -7.69 14.95
N ALA A 15 8.69 -7.67 15.87
CA ALA A 15 10.11 -7.59 15.51
C ALA A 15 10.59 -8.87 14.81
N LYS A 16 10.15 -10.03 15.29
CA LYS A 16 10.45 -11.32 14.64
C LYS A 16 9.76 -11.43 13.28
N ARG A 17 8.51 -10.99 13.19
CA ARG A 17 7.74 -10.99 11.94
C ARG A 17 8.38 -10.08 10.88
N GLU A 18 8.83 -8.90 11.28
CA GLU A 18 9.55 -7.96 10.41
C GLU A 18 10.84 -8.59 9.88
N ALA A 19 11.64 -9.21 10.74
CA ALA A 19 12.89 -9.87 10.33
C ALA A 19 12.65 -11.02 9.32
N LEU A 20 11.59 -11.81 9.52
CA LEU A 20 11.20 -12.88 8.59
C LEU A 20 10.83 -12.32 7.21
N PHE A 21 10.01 -11.27 7.16
CA PHE A 21 9.62 -10.67 5.88
C PHE A 21 10.76 -9.92 5.19
N ALA A 22 11.66 -9.27 5.95
CA ALA A 22 12.86 -8.68 5.39
C ALA A 22 13.74 -9.73 4.69
N SER A 23 13.95 -10.88 5.33
CA SER A 23 14.69 -11.99 4.72
C SER A 23 14.01 -12.55 3.47
N ALA A 24 12.67 -12.63 3.46
CA ALA A 24 11.92 -13.05 2.28
C ALA A 24 12.07 -12.06 1.11
N ILE A 25 12.05 -10.75 1.38
CA ILE A 25 12.28 -9.69 0.38
C ILE A 25 13.69 -9.79 -0.19
N GLU A 26 14.72 -9.97 0.65
CA GLU A 26 16.11 -10.13 0.21
C GLU A 26 16.26 -11.29 -0.78
N LEU A 27 15.64 -12.43 -0.48
CA LEU A 27 15.65 -13.59 -1.36
C LEU A 27 14.92 -13.31 -2.69
N ALA A 28 13.77 -12.64 -2.64
CA ALA A 28 12.99 -12.29 -3.83
C ALA A 28 13.73 -11.32 -4.76
N ILE A 29 14.46 -10.36 -4.20
CA ILE A 29 15.29 -9.42 -4.98
C ILE A 29 16.50 -10.14 -5.58
N ALA A 30 17.17 -11.01 -4.81
CA ALA A 30 18.34 -11.77 -5.28
C ALA A 30 18.00 -12.72 -6.43
N ASP A 31 16.81 -13.32 -6.41
CA ASP A 31 16.30 -14.18 -7.48
C ASP A 31 15.63 -13.40 -8.63
N VAL A 32 15.66 -12.07 -8.59
CA VAL A 32 15.06 -11.17 -9.60
C VAL A 32 13.55 -11.45 -9.81
N ALA A 33 12.88 -11.96 -8.77
CA ALA A 33 11.44 -12.19 -8.79
C ALA A 33 10.65 -10.87 -8.76
N LEU A 34 11.25 -9.82 -8.18
CA LEU A 34 10.70 -8.45 -8.14
C LEU A 34 11.81 -7.43 -8.37
N LEU A 35 11.60 -6.52 -9.32
CA LEU A 35 12.50 -5.39 -9.59
C LEU A 35 11.73 -4.06 -9.48
N PRO A 36 11.79 -3.37 -8.33
CA PRO A 36 11.14 -2.07 -8.17
C PRO A 36 11.82 -1.03 -9.07
N LEU A 37 11.05 -0.34 -9.91
CA LEU A 37 11.57 0.70 -10.81
C LEU A 37 11.44 2.10 -10.20
N TYR A 38 10.27 2.41 -9.66
CA TYR A 38 9.97 3.68 -9.01
C TYR A 38 8.71 3.55 -8.13
N HIS A 39 8.52 4.52 -7.23
CA HIS A 39 7.26 4.69 -6.50
C HIS A 39 6.43 5.79 -7.16
N PRO A 40 5.22 5.50 -7.65
CA PRO A 40 4.41 6.49 -8.36
C PRO A 40 3.90 7.59 -7.43
N ILE A 41 3.98 8.82 -7.89
CA ILE A 41 3.29 9.96 -7.29
C ILE A 41 2.02 10.20 -8.11
N ASN A 42 0.88 9.85 -7.53
CA ASN A 42 -0.40 9.93 -8.23
C ASN A 42 -1.02 11.32 -8.11
N VAL A 43 -1.65 11.75 -9.21
CA VAL A 43 -2.33 13.05 -9.29
C VAL A 43 -3.75 12.83 -9.82
N TRP A 44 -4.73 13.38 -9.10
CA TRP A 44 -6.14 13.33 -9.49
C TRP A 44 -6.63 14.71 -9.92
N GLY A 45 -7.19 14.80 -11.13
CA GLY A 45 -7.87 15.99 -11.63
C GLY A 45 -9.37 15.85 -11.43
N LEU A 46 -10.00 16.76 -10.69
CA LEU A 46 -11.44 16.75 -10.41
C LEU A 46 -12.12 18.03 -10.84
N ARG A 47 -13.36 17.92 -11.30
CA ARG A 47 -14.23 19.09 -11.54
C ARG A 47 -14.69 19.65 -10.20
N LYS A 48 -14.60 20.98 -10.01
CA LYS A 48 -15.20 21.63 -8.83
C LYS A 48 -16.72 21.36 -8.76
N PRO A 49 -17.30 21.09 -7.57
CA PRO A 49 -16.68 21.07 -6.25
C PRO A 49 -16.32 19.65 -5.77
N LEU A 50 -15.85 18.74 -6.62
CA LEU A 50 -15.52 17.37 -6.19
C LEU A 50 -14.16 17.30 -5.49
N SER A 51 -14.03 16.38 -4.53
CA SER A 51 -12.77 16.04 -3.85
C SER A 51 -12.54 14.52 -3.87
N TYR A 52 -11.27 14.13 -3.84
CA TYR A 52 -10.84 12.73 -3.72
C TYR A 52 -9.60 12.69 -2.83
N PRO A 53 -9.57 11.84 -1.78
CA PRO A 53 -8.46 11.81 -0.82
C PRO A 53 -7.16 11.27 -1.43
N GLY A 54 -7.25 10.43 -2.48
CA GLY A 54 -6.10 9.73 -3.04
C GLY A 54 -5.66 8.57 -2.15
N ARG A 55 -5.12 7.51 -2.76
CA ARG A 55 -4.66 6.31 -2.05
C ARG A 55 -3.28 5.89 -2.52
N SER A 56 -2.52 5.25 -1.64
CA SER A 56 -1.20 4.69 -1.95
C SER A 56 -1.26 3.47 -2.87
N ASP A 57 -2.41 2.80 -2.93
CA ASP A 57 -2.70 1.67 -3.83
C ASP A 57 -3.20 2.13 -5.22
N GLU A 58 -3.18 3.44 -5.48
CA GLU A 58 -3.53 4.08 -6.76
C GLU A 58 -4.97 3.89 -7.21
N GLN A 59 -5.81 3.23 -6.41
CA GLN A 59 -7.18 2.96 -6.78
C GLN A 59 -8.01 4.25 -6.81
N THR A 60 -8.93 4.30 -7.77
CA THR A 60 -9.95 5.34 -7.87
C THR A 60 -11.32 4.72 -7.56
N ILE A 61 -11.80 4.89 -6.33
CA ILE A 61 -13.04 4.28 -5.83
C ILE A 61 -14.15 5.32 -5.85
N ALA A 62 -15.26 5.03 -6.54
CA ALA A 62 -16.38 5.96 -6.67
C ALA A 62 -16.94 6.42 -5.32
N MET A 63 -16.91 5.55 -4.31
CA MET A 63 -17.43 5.79 -2.96
C MET A 63 -16.58 6.77 -2.14
N GLU A 64 -15.35 7.07 -2.56
CA GLU A 64 -14.47 8.03 -1.88
C GLU A 64 -14.57 9.45 -2.48
N ILE A 65 -15.47 9.66 -3.46
CA ILE A 65 -15.73 10.99 -4.02
C ILE A 65 -16.54 11.82 -3.02
N GLY A 66 -15.97 12.95 -2.62
CA GLY A 66 -16.60 13.93 -1.74
C GLY A 66 -16.90 15.26 -2.44
N VAL A 67 -17.45 16.19 -1.67
CA VAL A 67 -17.60 17.59 -2.06
C VAL A 67 -16.56 18.43 -1.33
N ALA A 68 -15.65 19.04 -2.08
CA ALA A 68 -14.67 20.01 -1.62
C ALA A 68 -15.39 21.19 -0.95
N GLY A 69 -15.31 21.26 0.38
CA GLY A 69 -15.89 22.33 1.21
C GLY A 69 -17.15 21.96 1.99
N GLY A 70 -17.63 20.71 1.92
CA GLY A 70 -18.67 20.21 2.82
C GLY A 70 -18.07 19.73 4.14
N ALA A 71 -18.52 20.30 5.26
CA ALA A 71 -18.16 19.81 6.59
C ALA A 71 -18.66 18.36 6.76
N GLY A 72 -17.73 17.40 6.70
CA GLY A 72 -18.04 15.99 6.96
C GLY A 72 -17.25 15.04 6.07
N ALA A 73 -15.96 14.90 6.33
CA ALA A 73 -15.18 13.72 5.94
C ALA A 73 -13.88 13.70 6.74
N GLN A 74 -13.92 13.08 7.94
CA GLN A 74 -12.80 12.40 8.61
C GLN A 74 -13.30 11.75 9.91
N THR A 75 -13.65 10.46 9.80
CA THR A 75 -13.36 9.41 10.78
C THR A 75 -13.04 8.15 10.00
#